data_AF-A0A660UKI0-F1
#
_entry.id   AF-A0A660UKI0-F1
#
_cell.length_a   1.000
_cell.length_b   1.000
_cell.length_c   1.000
_cell.angle_alpha   90.00
_cell.angle_beta   90.00
_cell.angle_gamma   90.00
#
_symmetry.space_group_name_H-M   'P 1'
#
loop_
_entity.id
_entity.type
_entity.pdbx_description
1 polymer ?
#
loop_
_entity_poly.entity_id
_entity_poly.type
_entity_poly.pdbx_seq_one_letter_code
_entity_poly.pdbx_strand_id
1 'polypeptide(L)'
;MKERIKQVRGDSFKRFEYVLLTVCLCVLAIRAMYVESPHGGLMDPGQILTNEALSLILSSTLILTAAAWIIFAFCRRKVVYRFSGIEIGAGLFLAAGLIGVFVASNKRAAVTDMLTILAPMLTAILLIQILSSSSRIMLVLLVAFALAATATYQCTDQFLAGNEDMIADYEQNPQKHLDVIGAEEGSFEQMRYEHRLYGKDIRGFLTTSNSTGSFLLLPAFAAIGLFVDAFRNRRNKSSHAVIVCLGVAAGLACAGLILCRSRGALAAGAVCAIM
;
A
#
# COMPACT_ATOMS: atom_id res chain seq x y z
N MET A 1 4.43 -0.81 -45.85
CA MET A 1 3.79 0.32 -45.12
C MET A 1 2.81 -0.15 -44.02
N LYS A 2 1.88 -1.08 -44.28
CA LYS A 2 0.94 -1.63 -43.26
C LYS A 2 1.63 -2.30 -42.06
N GLU A 3 2.77 -2.96 -42.25
CA GLU A 3 3.51 -3.60 -41.14
C GLU A 3 4.23 -2.60 -40.22
N ARG A 4 4.88 -1.57 -40.78
CA ARG A 4 5.45 -0.46 -39.98
C ARG A 4 4.39 0.25 -39.14
N ILE A 5 3.19 0.46 -39.69
CA ILE A 5 2.07 1.07 -38.95
C ILE A 5 1.58 0.15 -37.81
N LYS A 6 1.54 -1.18 -38.00
CA LYS A 6 1.20 -2.14 -36.93
C LYS A 6 2.26 -2.18 -35.82
N GLN A 7 3.54 -2.08 -36.17
CA GLN A 7 4.66 -2.12 -35.23
C GLN A 7 4.74 -0.84 -34.37
N VAL A 8 4.69 0.34 -34.99
CA VAL A 8 4.66 1.64 -34.27
C VAL A 8 3.45 1.75 -33.33
N ARG A 9 2.30 1.18 -33.74
CA ARG A 9 1.07 1.12 -32.93
C ARG A 9 1.20 0.18 -31.72
N GLY A 10 2.05 -0.86 -31.80
CA GLY A 10 2.35 -1.76 -30.70
C GLY A 10 3.28 -1.15 -29.65
N ASP A 11 4.30 -0.41 -30.09
CA ASP A 11 5.26 0.22 -29.17
C ASP A 11 4.64 1.39 -28.39
N SER A 12 3.72 2.11 -29.02
CA SER A 12 2.96 3.20 -28.35
C SER A 12 2.08 2.66 -27.22
N PHE A 13 1.48 1.48 -27.38
CA PHE A 13 0.66 0.83 -26.34
C PHE A 13 1.52 0.38 -25.16
N LYS A 14 2.70 -0.20 -25.43
CA LYS A 14 3.64 -0.59 -24.38
C LYS A 14 4.13 0.61 -23.57
N ARG A 15 4.45 1.75 -24.22
CA ARG A 15 4.84 2.99 -23.54
C ARG A 15 3.72 3.52 -22.65
N PHE A 16 2.49 3.51 -23.16
CA PHE A 16 1.32 3.89 -22.37
C PHE A 16 1.15 3.03 -21.12
N GLU A 17 1.26 1.70 -21.23
CA GLU A 17 1.22 0.80 -20.07
C GLU A 17 2.34 1.06 -19.06
N TYR A 18 3.55 1.42 -19.52
CA TYR A 18 4.64 1.81 -18.61
C TYR A 18 4.33 3.10 -17.86
N VAL A 19 3.74 4.10 -18.54
CA VAL A 19 3.33 5.37 -17.90
C VAL A 19 2.28 5.09 -16.82
N LEU A 20 1.26 4.28 -17.13
CA LEU A 20 0.24 3.90 -16.14
C LEU A 20 0.85 3.12 -14.97
N LEU A 21 1.77 2.19 -15.25
CA LEU A 21 2.47 1.45 -14.19
C LEU A 21 3.26 2.38 -13.27
N THR A 22 4.00 3.34 -13.83
CA THR A 22 4.74 4.34 -13.04
C THR A 22 3.80 5.16 -12.17
N VAL A 23 2.68 5.65 -12.72
CA VAL A 23 1.67 6.40 -11.96
C VAL A 23 1.12 5.55 -10.81
N CYS A 24 0.72 4.30 -11.07
CA CYS A 24 0.25 3.38 -10.03
C CYS A 24 1.28 3.20 -8.92
N LEU A 25 2.55 3.01 -9.28
CA LEU A 25 3.61 2.77 -8.29
C LEU A 25 3.95 4.01 -7.47
N CYS A 26 3.93 5.20 -8.09
CA CYS A 26 4.07 6.46 -7.36
C CYS A 26 2.94 6.63 -6.35
N VAL A 27 1.68 6.39 -6.76
CA VAL A 27 0.53 6.50 -5.85
C VAL A 27 0.60 5.46 -4.73
N LEU A 28 0.94 4.21 -5.04
CA LEU A 28 1.10 3.15 -4.03
C LEU A 28 2.22 3.48 -3.03
N ALA A 29 3.34 4.04 -3.50
CA ALA A 29 4.44 4.45 -2.64
C ALA A 29 4.01 5.58 -1.70
N ILE A 30 3.33 6.62 -2.22
CA ILE A 30 2.80 7.71 -1.40
C ILE A 30 1.81 7.17 -0.35
N ARG A 31 0.89 6.29 -0.77
CA ARG A 31 -0.09 5.67 0.15
C ARG A 31 0.53 4.82 1.24
N ALA A 32 1.61 4.10 0.94
CA ALA A 32 2.29 3.29 1.94
C ALA A 32 3.02 4.13 3.01
N MET A 33 3.30 5.41 2.71
CA MET A 33 4.00 6.33 3.60
C MET A 33 3.05 7.32 4.30
N TYR A 34 1.77 7.35 3.93
CA TYR A 34 0.80 8.33 4.43
C TYR A 34 -0.34 7.66 5.21
N VAL A 35 -0.58 8.14 6.42
CA VAL A 35 -1.66 7.68 7.29
C VAL A 35 -2.99 8.28 6.82
N GLU A 36 -3.73 7.57 5.98
CA GLU A 36 -5.10 7.97 5.63
C GLU A 36 -6.06 7.66 6.80
N SER A 37 -6.63 8.69 7.44
CA SER A 37 -7.84 8.54 8.25
C SER A 37 -8.99 9.33 7.60
N PRO A 38 -10.01 8.66 7.04
CA PRO A 38 -11.09 9.34 6.32
C PRO A 38 -11.95 10.26 7.20
N HIS A 39 -11.84 10.13 8.53
CA HIS A 39 -12.63 10.89 9.51
C HIS A 39 -11.77 11.51 10.64
N GLY A 40 -10.45 11.57 10.48
CA GLY A 40 -9.56 12.18 11.47
C GLY A 40 -9.14 13.59 11.05
N GLY A 41 -9.03 14.49 12.02
CA GLY A 41 -8.45 15.82 11.83
C GLY A 41 -7.00 15.78 11.32
N LEU A 42 -6.43 16.94 11.05
CA LEU A 42 -5.02 17.10 10.65
C LEU A 42 -4.10 16.48 11.71
N MET A 43 -3.61 15.27 11.45
CA MET A 43 -2.59 14.61 12.28
C MET A 43 -1.22 15.28 12.13
N ASP A 44 -1.02 16.13 11.12
CA ASP A 44 0.23 16.84 10.86
C ASP A 44 -0.05 18.31 10.47
N PRO A 45 0.31 19.29 11.32
CA PRO A 45 0.10 20.72 11.06
C PRO A 45 0.95 21.26 9.90
N GLY A 46 1.92 20.50 9.38
CA GLY A 46 2.73 20.87 8.22
C GLY A 46 2.08 20.58 6.85
N GLN A 47 0.90 19.96 6.81
CA GLN A 47 0.27 19.54 5.55
C GLN A 47 -0.55 20.65 4.90
N ILE A 48 -0.28 20.89 3.61
CA ILE A 48 -0.99 21.89 2.77
C ILE A 48 -2.41 21.41 2.41
N LEU A 49 -2.64 20.09 2.37
CA LEU A 49 -3.95 19.49 2.09
C LEU A 49 -4.46 18.69 3.28
N THR A 50 -5.78 18.63 3.43
CA THR A 50 -6.42 17.74 4.41
C THR A 50 -6.23 16.27 4.03
N ASN A 51 -6.21 15.38 5.04
CA ASN A 51 -6.13 13.92 4.85
C ASN A 51 -7.19 13.39 3.86
N GLU A 52 -8.43 13.92 3.96
CA GLU A 52 -9.53 13.58 3.04
C GLU A 52 -9.21 13.96 1.59
N ALA A 53 -8.73 15.20 1.37
CA ALA A 53 -8.44 15.68 0.03
C ALA A 53 -7.29 14.92 -0.63
N LEU A 54 -6.23 14.61 0.13
CA LEU A 54 -5.12 13.81 -0.39
C LEU A 54 -5.59 12.39 -0.76
N SER A 55 -6.31 11.70 0.13
CA SER A 55 -6.83 10.35 -0.12
C SER A 55 -7.74 10.33 -1.36
N LEU A 56 -8.57 11.36 -1.54
CA LEU A 56 -9.47 11.48 -2.68
C LEU A 56 -8.71 11.74 -3.99
N ILE A 57 -7.66 12.57 -3.97
CA ILE A 57 -6.79 12.80 -5.13
C ILE A 57 -6.07 11.51 -5.55
N LEU A 58 -5.49 10.79 -4.58
CA LEU A 58 -4.79 9.53 -4.83
C LEU A 58 -5.76 8.48 -5.39
N SER A 59 -6.95 8.33 -4.77
CA SER A 59 -7.99 7.40 -5.24
C SER A 59 -8.49 7.74 -6.63
N SER A 60 -8.77 9.02 -6.89
CA SER A 60 -9.24 9.50 -8.20
C SER A 60 -8.19 9.26 -9.28
N THR A 61 -6.92 9.48 -8.97
CA THR A 61 -5.81 9.20 -9.88
C THR A 61 -5.76 7.73 -10.27
N LEU A 62 -5.92 6.82 -9.31
CA LEU A 62 -5.98 5.37 -9.57
C LEU A 62 -7.18 4.96 -10.42
N ILE A 63 -8.37 5.49 -10.10
CA ILE A 63 -9.60 5.21 -10.85
C ILE A 63 -9.48 5.72 -12.30
N LEU A 64 -8.98 6.94 -12.50
CA LEU A 64 -8.75 7.51 -13.82
C LEU A 64 -7.71 6.71 -14.61
N THR A 65 -6.65 6.23 -13.95
CA THR A 65 -5.62 5.38 -14.56
C THR A 65 -6.23 4.05 -15.04
N ALA A 66 -7.07 3.41 -14.21
CA ALA A 66 -7.79 2.19 -14.59
C ALA A 66 -8.78 2.44 -15.73
N ALA A 67 -9.57 3.51 -15.66
CA ALA A 67 -10.51 3.88 -16.72
C ALA A 67 -9.79 4.18 -18.04
N ALA A 68 -8.69 4.93 -18.02
CA ALA A 68 -7.88 5.24 -19.19
C ALA A 68 -7.33 3.97 -19.83
N TRP A 69 -6.88 3.00 -19.03
CA TRP A 69 -6.46 1.71 -19.52
C TRP A 69 -7.60 0.94 -20.21
N ILE A 70 -8.78 0.85 -19.57
CA ILE A 70 -9.95 0.15 -20.13
C ILE A 70 -10.36 0.78 -21.47
N ILE A 71 -10.48 2.10 -21.54
CA ILE A 71 -10.86 2.83 -22.75
C ILE A 71 -9.84 2.56 -23.86
N PHE A 72 -8.54 2.70 -23.56
CA PHE A 72 -7.50 2.51 -24.56
C PHE A 72 -7.37 1.05 -25.01
N ALA A 73 -7.56 0.09 -24.10
CA ALA A 73 -7.63 -1.33 -24.38
C ALA A 73 -8.78 -1.66 -25.35
N PHE A 74 -9.98 -1.14 -25.05
CA PHE A 74 -11.18 -1.34 -25.88
C PHE A 74 -11.01 -0.73 -27.28
N CYS A 75 -10.50 0.51 -27.37
CA CYS A 75 -10.22 1.17 -28.65
C CYS A 75 -9.20 0.43 -29.53
N ARG A 76 -8.32 -0.39 -28.94
CA ARG A 76 -7.29 -1.12 -29.68
C ARG A 76 -7.66 -2.58 -30.00
N ARG A 77 -8.75 -3.12 -29.45
CA ARG A 77 -9.25 -4.52 -29.64
C ARG A 77 -8.16 -5.60 -29.53
N LYS A 78 -7.15 -5.35 -28.70
CA LYS A 78 -5.92 -6.18 -28.65
C LYS A 78 -5.64 -6.80 -27.28
N VAL A 79 -6.53 -6.63 -26.32
CA VAL A 79 -6.25 -7.05 -24.95
C VAL A 79 -6.90 -8.40 -24.68
N VAL A 80 -6.05 -9.37 -24.33
CA VAL A 80 -6.48 -10.62 -23.71
C VAL A 80 -6.68 -10.30 -22.24
N TYR A 81 -7.93 -10.15 -21.83
CA TYR A 81 -8.28 -9.90 -20.44
C TYR A 81 -7.91 -11.12 -19.59
N ARG A 82 -7.12 -10.92 -18.54
CA ARG A 82 -6.69 -11.97 -17.60
C ARG A 82 -7.56 -11.92 -16.36
N PHE A 83 -8.53 -12.82 -16.28
CA PHE A 83 -9.42 -12.89 -15.11
C PHE A 83 -8.66 -13.36 -13.87
N SER A 84 -8.82 -12.66 -12.75
CA SER A 84 -8.10 -12.93 -11.50
C SER A 84 -8.98 -13.44 -10.34
N GLY A 85 -10.29 -13.29 -10.45
CA GLY A 85 -11.25 -13.52 -9.37
C GLY A 85 -11.45 -12.30 -8.47
N ILE A 86 -10.50 -11.35 -8.40
CA ILE A 86 -10.64 -10.07 -7.68
C ILE A 86 -11.82 -9.27 -8.23
N GLU A 87 -12.13 -9.43 -9.51
CA GLU A 87 -13.28 -8.83 -10.17
C GLU A 87 -14.61 -9.14 -9.48
N ILE A 88 -14.77 -10.37 -8.98
CA ILE A 88 -16.01 -10.77 -8.28
C ILE A 88 -16.11 -10.01 -6.96
N GLY A 89 -15.02 -9.96 -6.19
CA GLY A 89 -14.96 -9.21 -4.94
C GLY A 89 -15.20 -7.71 -5.16
N ALA A 90 -14.59 -7.12 -6.19
CA ALA A 90 -14.79 -5.73 -6.56
C ALA A 90 -16.25 -5.45 -6.98
N GLY A 91 -16.87 -6.37 -7.72
CA GLY A 91 -18.28 -6.28 -8.11
C GLY A 91 -19.24 -6.34 -6.92
N LEU A 92 -19.02 -7.28 -5.99
CA LEU A 92 -19.78 -7.37 -4.75
C LEU A 92 -19.62 -6.13 -3.89
N PHE A 93 -18.38 -5.63 -3.76
CA PHE A 93 -18.09 -4.42 -3.00
C PHE A 93 -18.75 -3.19 -3.62
N LEU A 94 -18.72 -3.06 -4.95
CA LEU A 94 -19.41 -1.98 -5.66
C LEU A 94 -20.93 -2.02 -5.43
N ALA A 95 -21.54 -3.21 -5.51
CA ALA A 95 -22.97 -3.36 -5.24
C ALA A 95 -23.33 -2.97 -3.80
N ALA A 96 -22.56 -3.46 -2.82
CA ALA A 96 -22.73 -3.11 -1.42
C ALA A 96 -22.53 -1.61 -1.16
N GLY A 97 -21.51 -1.01 -1.77
CA GLY A 97 -21.22 0.42 -1.69
C GLY A 97 -22.35 1.27 -2.25
N LEU A 98 -22.91 0.90 -3.40
CA LEU A 98 -24.05 1.61 -3.99
C LEU A 98 -25.28 1.56 -3.07
N ILE A 99 -25.60 0.38 -2.51
CA ILE A 99 -26.69 0.25 -1.51
C ILE A 99 -26.39 1.14 -0.29
N GLY A 100 -25.15 1.12 0.20
CA GLY A 100 -24.70 1.97 1.31
C GLY A 100 -24.90 3.45 1.03
N VAL A 101 -24.57 3.93 -0.17
CA VAL A 101 -24.78 5.32 -0.59
C VAL A 101 -26.26 5.70 -0.62
N PHE A 102 -27.15 4.78 -1.02
CA PHE A 102 -28.60 5.05 -1.03
C PHE A 102 -29.20 5.14 0.38
N VAL A 103 -28.68 4.35 1.33
CA VAL A 103 -29.19 4.29 2.71
C VAL A 103 -28.52 5.34 3.61
N ALA A 104 -27.30 5.76 3.32
CA ALA A 104 -26.54 6.67 4.16
C ALA A 104 -27.19 8.05 4.30
N SER A 105 -27.23 8.55 5.54
CA SER A 105 -27.68 9.91 5.85
C SER A 105 -26.78 10.97 5.19
N ASN A 106 -25.46 10.75 5.19
CA ASN A 106 -24.49 11.59 4.50
C ASN A 106 -24.00 10.92 3.21
N LYS A 107 -24.69 11.24 2.09
CA LYS A 107 -24.38 10.67 0.76
C LYS A 107 -22.96 11.00 0.30
N ARG A 108 -22.44 12.18 0.62
CA ARG A 108 -21.09 12.60 0.22
C ARG A 108 -20.02 11.74 0.89
N ALA A 109 -20.14 11.52 2.20
CA ALA A 109 -19.21 10.68 2.94
C ALA A 109 -19.24 9.24 2.43
N ALA A 110 -20.44 8.67 2.24
CA ALA A 110 -20.60 7.31 1.73
C ALA A 110 -19.99 7.10 0.33
N VAL A 111 -20.15 8.07 -0.58
CA VAL A 111 -19.51 8.01 -1.91
C VAL A 111 -17.98 8.08 -1.77
N THR A 112 -17.47 8.95 -0.91
CA THR A 112 -16.03 9.12 -0.69
C THR A 112 -15.41 7.83 -0.15
N ASP A 113 -16.01 7.22 0.85
CA ASP A 113 -15.55 5.94 1.42
C ASP A 113 -15.59 4.81 0.38
N MET A 114 -16.71 4.71 -0.37
CA MET A 114 -16.85 3.72 -1.43
C MET A 114 -15.73 3.85 -2.47
N LEU A 115 -15.47 5.06 -2.97
CA LEU A 115 -14.44 5.30 -3.99
C LEU A 115 -13.03 5.05 -3.44
N THR A 116 -12.77 5.42 -2.18
CA THR A 116 -11.46 5.26 -1.54
C THR A 116 -11.08 3.79 -1.39
N ILE A 117 -12.06 2.93 -1.08
CA ILE A 117 -11.86 1.48 -0.96
C ILE A 117 -11.87 0.79 -2.34
N LEU A 118 -12.68 1.27 -3.27
CA LEU A 118 -12.75 0.68 -4.63
C LEU A 118 -11.49 0.95 -5.45
N ALA A 119 -10.86 2.12 -5.28
CA ALA A 119 -9.65 2.52 -6.02
C ALA A 119 -8.50 1.49 -5.96
N PRO A 120 -8.05 1.01 -4.79
CA PRO A 120 -7.00 -0.01 -4.72
C PRO A 120 -7.43 -1.36 -5.33
N MET A 121 -8.72 -1.75 -5.25
CA MET A 121 -9.22 -2.97 -5.90
C MET A 121 -9.12 -2.88 -7.42
N LEU A 122 -9.55 -1.75 -8.01
CA LEU A 122 -9.42 -1.48 -9.44
C LEU A 122 -7.96 -1.43 -9.88
N THR A 123 -7.09 -0.88 -9.03
CA THR A 123 -5.64 -0.86 -9.28
C THR A 123 -5.04 -2.26 -9.28
N ALA A 124 -5.46 -3.13 -8.37
CA ALA A 124 -5.02 -4.53 -8.37
C ALA A 124 -5.42 -5.25 -9.66
N ILE A 125 -6.68 -5.09 -10.10
CA ILE A 125 -7.17 -5.64 -11.37
C ILE A 125 -6.33 -5.09 -12.53
N LEU A 126 -6.10 -3.77 -12.58
CA LEU A 126 -5.28 -3.12 -13.61
C LEU A 126 -3.85 -3.66 -13.64
N LEU A 127 -3.20 -3.79 -12.48
CA LEU A 127 -1.83 -4.31 -12.39
C LEU A 127 -1.75 -5.73 -12.95
N ILE A 128 -2.72 -6.60 -12.69
CA ILE A 128 -2.74 -7.96 -13.26
C ILE A 128 -2.76 -7.93 -14.80
N GLN A 129 -3.45 -6.95 -15.40
CA GLN A 129 -3.46 -6.80 -16.85
C GLN A 129 -2.14 -6.25 -17.39
N ILE A 130 -1.52 -5.29 -16.69
CA ILE A 130 -0.28 -4.64 -17.14
C ILE A 130 0.96 -5.51 -16.90
N LEU A 131 0.98 -6.34 -15.84
CA LEU A 131 2.11 -7.18 -15.44
C LEU A 131 2.22 -8.46 -16.30
N SER A 132 2.56 -8.25 -17.57
CA SER A 132 2.70 -9.31 -18.58
C SER A 132 4.14 -9.72 -18.86
N SER A 133 5.14 -9.00 -18.33
CA SER A 133 6.57 -9.27 -18.57
C SER A 133 7.40 -9.26 -17.29
N SER A 134 8.48 -10.05 -17.28
CA SER A 134 9.38 -10.17 -16.12
C SER A 134 9.96 -8.81 -15.71
N SER A 135 10.27 -7.92 -16.65
CA SER A 135 10.79 -6.58 -16.34
C SER A 135 9.78 -5.73 -15.56
N ARG A 136 8.48 -5.82 -15.90
CA ARG A 136 7.43 -5.08 -15.19
C ARG A 136 7.20 -5.65 -13.79
N ILE A 137 7.20 -6.98 -13.66
CA ILE A 137 7.09 -7.65 -12.35
C ILE A 137 8.27 -7.28 -11.46
N MET A 138 9.49 -7.29 -12.00
CA MET A 138 10.70 -6.90 -11.28
C MET A 138 10.61 -5.46 -10.77
N LEU A 139 10.08 -4.54 -11.58
CA LEU A 139 9.91 -3.14 -11.19
C LEU A 139 8.95 -3.01 -9.99
N VAL A 140 7.81 -3.71 -10.00
CA VAL A 140 6.87 -3.73 -8.86
C VAL A 140 7.53 -4.31 -7.61
N LEU A 141 8.28 -5.41 -7.74
CA LEU A 141 8.98 -6.03 -6.62
C LEU A 141 10.06 -5.12 -6.03
N LEU A 142 10.81 -4.39 -6.88
CA LEU A 142 11.78 -3.41 -6.42
C LEU A 142 11.12 -2.30 -5.60
N VAL A 143 9.99 -1.78 -6.06
CA VAL A 143 9.22 -0.78 -5.31
C VAL A 143 8.70 -1.37 -3.99
N ALA A 144 8.17 -2.59 -4.00
CA ALA A 144 7.72 -3.27 -2.78
C ALA A 144 8.85 -3.46 -1.77
N PHE A 145 10.05 -3.82 -2.21
CA PHE A 145 11.23 -3.95 -1.33
C PHE A 145 11.73 -2.60 -0.81
N ALA A 146 11.71 -1.56 -1.64
CA ALA A 146 12.05 -0.20 -1.18
C ALA A 146 11.07 0.30 -0.11
N LEU A 147 9.77 0.03 -0.30
CA LEU A 147 8.74 0.34 0.69
C LEU A 147 8.88 -0.50 1.97
N ALA A 148 9.25 -1.78 1.85
CA ALA A 148 9.54 -2.60 3.01
C ALA A 148 10.74 -2.05 3.81
N ALA A 149 11.83 -1.67 3.12
CA ALA A 149 13.01 -1.11 3.77
C ALA A 149 12.70 0.21 4.50
N THR A 150 11.94 1.10 3.86
CA THR A 150 11.51 2.36 4.48
C THR A 150 10.57 2.12 5.66
N ALA A 151 9.61 1.21 5.54
CA ALA A 151 8.74 0.83 6.66
C ALA A 151 9.53 0.21 7.83
N THR A 152 10.51 -0.66 7.57
CA THR A 152 11.40 -1.22 8.59
C THR A 152 12.22 -0.15 9.28
N TYR A 153 12.74 0.83 8.53
CA TYR A 153 13.45 1.98 9.11
C TYR A 153 12.54 2.75 10.08
N GLN A 154 11.32 3.09 9.65
CA GLN A 154 10.35 3.79 10.50
C GLN A 154 9.96 2.99 11.75
N CYS A 155 9.84 1.66 11.63
CA CYS A 155 9.59 0.78 12.77
C CYS A 155 10.77 0.79 13.76
N THR A 156 12.00 0.85 13.23
CA THR A 156 13.22 0.91 14.05
C THR A 156 13.30 2.22 14.82
N ASP A 157 13.01 3.33 14.15
CA ASP A 157 12.99 4.67 14.76
C ASP A 157 11.95 4.77 15.89
N GLN A 158 10.73 4.29 15.65
CA GLN A 158 9.68 4.22 16.67
C GLN A 158 10.04 3.31 17.85
N PHE A 159 10.75 2.20 17.58
CA PHE A 159 11.20 1.27 18.61
C PHE A 159 12.30 1.86 19.50
N LEU A 160 13.23 2.64 18.93
CA LEU A 160 14.42 3.11 19.65
C LEU A 160 14.22 4.43 20.40
N ALA A 161 13.42 5.37 19.88
CA ALA A 161 13.29 6.72 20.45
C ALA A 161 11.85 7.24 20.46
N GLY A 162 11.11 7.03 19.36
CA GLY A 162 9.87 7.77 19.12
C GLY A 162 8.76 7.57 20.17
N ASN A 163 8.64 6.37 20.76
CA ASN A 163 7.54 6.10 21.70
C ASN A 163 7.74 6.75 23.08
N GLU A 164 8.98 6.86 23.57
CA GLU A 164 9.23 7.45 24.89
C GLU A 164 9.17 8.99 24.83
N ASP A 165 9.73 9.57 23.78
CA ASP A 165 9.66 11.02 23.55
C ASP A 165 8.22 11.51 23.34
N MET A 166 7.39 10.74 22.61
CA MET A 166 5.97 11.05 22.44
C MET A 166 5.16 10.94 23.75
N ILE A 167 5.46 9.95 24.59
CA ILE A 167 4.83 9.83 25.91
C ILE A 167 5.23 11.02 26.79
N ALA A 168 6.52 11.38 26.79
CA ALA A 168 7.02 12.52 27.55
C ALA A 168 6.44 13.88 27.09
N ASP A 169 6.28 14.12 25.78
CA ASP A 169 5.61 15.34 25.27
C ASP A 169 4.13 15.37 25.67
N TYR A 170 3.45 14.22 25.61
CA TYR A 170 2.05 14.11 26.05
C TYR A 170 1.88 14.36 27.54
N GLU A 171 2.73 13.76 28.39
CA GLU A 171 2.68 13.95 29.85
C GLU A 171 2.99 15.40 30.25
N GLN A 172 3.81 16.13 29.47
CA GLN A 172 4.10 17.54 29.71
C GLN A 172 2.94 18.47 29.35
N ASN A 173 2.20 18.16 28.26
CA ASN A 173 1.07 18.98 27.84
C ASN A 173 0.01 18.16 27.08
N PRO A 174 -0.91 17.46 27.79
CA PRO A 174 -1.94 16.65 27.17
C PRO A 174 -2.88 17.46 26.27
N GLN A 175 -3.21 18.69 26.68
CA GLN A 175 -4.15 19.56 25.98
C GLN A 175 -3.69 19.87 24.56
N LYS A 176 -2.39 20.11 24.37
CA LYS A 176 -1.78 20.34 23.04
C LYS A 176 -2.06 19.17 22.08
N HIS A 177 -2.03 17.93 22.56
CA HIS A 177 -2.31 16.77 21.73
C HIS A 177 -3.81 16.59 21.47
N LEU A 178 -4.63 16.81 22.50
CA LEU A 178 -6.09 16.75 22.41
C LEU A 178 -6.65 17.77 21.42
N ASP A 179 -6.10 18.99 21.42
CA ASP A 179 -6.48 20.05 20.49
C ASP A 179 -6.14 19.69 19.03
N VAL A 180 -5.00 19.02 18.79
CA VAL A 180 -4.59 18.57 17.44
C VAL A 180 -5.53 17.49 16.90
N ILE A 181 -5.92 16.54 17.75
CA ILE A 181 -6.85 15.47 17.35
C ILE A 181 -8.33 15.90 17.43
N GLY A 182 -8.60 17.10 17.96
CA GLY A 182 -9.96 17.62 18.17
C GLY A 182 -10.76 16.83 19.21
N ALA A 183 -10.09 16.22 20.19
CA ALA A 183 -10.72 15.44 21.24
C ALA A 183 -10.93 16.28 22.51
N GLU A 184 -12.04 16.07 23.19
CA GLU A 184 -12.30 16.67 24.50
C GLU A 184 -11.66 15.82 25.60
N GLU A 185 -11.31 16.47 26.71
CA GLU A 185 -10.80 15.79 27.90
C GLU A 185 -11.88 14.85 28.49
N GLY A 186 -11.52 13.63 28.85
CA GLY A 186 -12.42 12.58 29.31
C GLY A 186 -13.24 11.90 28.20
N SER A 187 -13.03 12.27 26.93
CA SER A 187 -13.75 11.66 25.81
C SER A 187 -13.24 10.25 25.47
N PHE A 188 -14.08 9.48 24.76
CA PHE A 188 -13.69 8.18 24.22
C PHE A 188 -12.55 8.28 23.17
N GLU A 189 -12.40 9.43 22.51
CA GLU A 189 -11.28 9.68 21.58
C GLU A 189 -9.96 9.82 22.33
N GLN A 190 -9.93 10.55 23.46
CA GLN A 190 -8.76 10.61 24.33
C GLN A 190 -8.37 9.22 24.83
N MET A 191 -9.33 8.43 25.34
CA MET A 191 -9.03 7.09 25.84
C MET A 191 -8.42 6.20 24.74
N ARG A 192 -8.90 6.29 23.50
CA ARG A 192 -8.31 5.57 22.36
C ARG A 192 -6.92 6.07 22.00
N TYR A 193 -6.70 7.38 22.06
CA TYR A 193 -5.40 7.98 21.80
C TYR A 193 -4.38 7.53 22.86
N GLU A 194 -4.70 7.66 24.14
CA GLU A 194 -3.85 7.23 25.26
C GLU A 194 -3.56 5.73 25.22
N HIS A 195 -4.58 4.91 24.96
CA HIS A 195 -4.37 3.47 24.81
C HIS A 195 -3.39 3.14 23.67
N ARG A 196 -3.40 3.91 22.58
CA ARG A 196 -2.43 3.73 21.48
C ARG A 196 -1.04 4.25 21.86
N LEU A 197 -0.98 5.39 22.52
CA LEU A 197 0.26 6.03 22.97
C LEU A 197 1.01 5.14 23.97
N TYR A 198 0.35 4.72 25.05
CA TYR A 198 0.91 3.86 26.09
C TYR A 198 1.03 2.39 25.65
N GLY A 199 0.30 1.98 24.61
CA GLY A 199 0.39 0.64 24.03
C GLY A 199 1.75 0.33 23.39
N LYS A 200 2.60 1.36 23.18
CA LYS A 200 3.93 1.26 22.53
C LYS A 200 3.87 0.49 21.19
N ASP A 201 2.78 0.66 20.46
CA ASP A 201 2.53 -0.05 19.20
C ASP A 201 3.47 0.46 18.10
N ILE A 202 4.19 -0.45 17.46
CA ILE A 202 5.16 -0.09 16.41
C ILE A 202 4.44 -0.18 15.07
N ARG A 203 4.00 0.99 14.61
CA ARG A 203 3.08 1.14 13.48
C ARG A 203 3.78 1.55 12.19
N GLY A 204 5.07 1.92 12.22
CA GLY A 204 5.76 2.43 11.05
C GLY A 204 5.02 3.63 10.46
N PHE A 205 4.73 3.58 9.15
CA PHE A 205 3.93 4.61 8.45
C PHE A 205 2.42 4.38 8.46
N LEU A 206 1.93 3.25 8.99
CA LEU A 206 0.49 2.94 8.98
C LEU A 206 -0.14 3.20 10.35
N THR A 207 -1.46 3.02 10.43
CA THR A 207 -2.26 3.33 11.63
C THR A 207 -2.03 2.35 12.78
N THR A 208 -1.66 1.10 12.50
CA THR A 208 -1.53 0.01 13.48
C THR A 208 -0.39 -0.94 13.11
N SER A 209 0.22 -1.59 14.11
CA SER A 209 1.21 -2.66 13.86
C SER A 209 0.67 -3.82 13.04
N ASN A 210 -0.63 -4.12 13.14
CA ASN A 210 -1.28 -5.15 12.34
C ASN A 210 -1.25 -4.81 10.85
N SER A 211 -1.62 -3.58 10.49
CA SER A 211 -1.57 -3.12 9.10
C SER A 211 -0.14 -3.17 8.55
N THR A 212 0.85 -2.74 9.34
CA THR A 212 2.27 -2.74 8.94
C THR A 212 2.83 -4.14 8.81
N GLY A 213 2.51 -5.02 9.75
CA GLY A 213 2.86 -6.43 9.66
C GLY A 213 2.24 -7.08 8.42
N SER A 214 0.95 -6.88 8.16
CA SER A 214 0.29 -7.39 6.95
C SER A 214 0.92 -6.85 5.66
N PHE A 215 1.30 -5.57 5.64
CA PHE A 215 2.00 -4.97 4.51
C PHE A 215 3.38 -5.62 4.29
N LEU A 216 4.14 -5.85 5.35
CA LEU A 216 5.50 -6.41 5.30
C LEU A 216 5.55 -7.92 4.98
N LEU A 217 4.47 -8.67 5.20
CA LEU A 217 4.40 -10.09 4.84
C LEU A 217 4.64 -10.32 3.35
N LEU A 218 4.02 -9.53 2.49
CA LEU A 218 4.13 -9.67 1.04
C LEU A 218 5.58 -9.51 0.52
N PRO A 219 6.30 -8.40 0.81
CA PRO A 219 7.70 -8.27 0.41
C PRO A 219 8.62 -9.25 1.15
N ALA A 220 8.31 -9.67 2.38
CA ALA A 220 9.11 -10.69 3.07
C ALA A 220 9.08 -12.03 2.32
N PHE A 221 7.90 -12.57 2.01
CA PHE A 221 7.77 -13.82 1.26
C PHE A 221 8.34 -13.71 -0.16
N ALA A 222 8.09 -12.60 -0.85
CA ALA A 222 8.65 -12.39 -2.19
C ALA A 222 10.20 -12.34 -2.16
N ALA A 223 10.79 -11.64 -1.19
CA ALA A 223 12.25 -11.55 -1.05
C ALA A 223 12.86 -12.91 -0.66
N ILE A 224 12.25 -13.63 0.29
CA ILE A 224 12.69 -14.98 0.68
C ILE A 224 12.64 -15.93 -0.52
N GLY A 225 11.53 -15.94 -1.27
CA GLY A 225 11.37 -16.80 -2.44
C GLY A 225 12.44 -16.53 -3.50
N LEU A 226 12.69 -15.25 -3.83
CA LEU A 226 13.74 -14.86 -4.77
C LEU A 226 15.14 -15.19 -4.24
N PHE A 227 15.41 -14.99 -2.96
CA PHE A 227 16.69 -15.32 -2.34
C PHE A 227 16.95 -16.83 -2.39
N VAL A 228 15.96 -17.66 -2.03
CA VAL A 228 16.06 -19.12 -2.07
C VAL A 228 16.30 -19.63 -3.49
N ASP A 229 15.57 -19.10 -4.47
CA ASP A 229 15.77 -19.47 -5.88
C ASP A 229 17.18 -19.07 -6.37
N ALA A 230 17.61 -17.83 -6.10
CA ALA A 230 18.93 -17.34 -6.49
C ALA A 230 20.06 -18.14 -5.82
N PHE A 231 19.87 -18.53 -4.55
CA PHE A 231 20.84 -19.32 -3.80
C PHE A 231 20.93 -20.77 -4.31
N ARG A 232 19.79 -21.40 -4.62
CA ARG A 232 19.76 -22.75 -5.22
C ARG A 232 20.43 -22.77 -6.59
N ASN A 233 20.25 -21.71 -7.38
CA ASN A 233 20.78 -21.58 -8.75
C ASN A 233 22.18 -20.92 -8.83
N ARG A 234 22.86 -20.73 -7.69
CA ARG A 234 24.14 -19.99 -7.59
C ARG A 234 25.27 -20.52 -8.47
N ARG A 235 25.26 -21.80 -8.84
CA ARG A 235 26.31 -22.43 -9.66
C ARG A 235 26.16 -22.17 -11.16
N ASN A 236 24.97 -21.83 -11.64
CA ASN A 236 24.68 -21.80 -13.08
C ASN A 236 24.40 -20.40 -13.66
N LYS A 237 23.89 -19.44 -12.88
CA LYS A 237 23.32 -18.20 -13.46
C LYS A 237 23.42 -16.91 -12.64
N SER A 238 23.50 -16.98 -11.30
CA SER A 238 23.37 -15.78 -10.46
C SER A 238 24.70 -15.22 -10.00
N SER A 239 24.91 -13.92 -10.24
CA SER A 239 26.01 -13.16 -9.64
C SER A 239 25.88 -13.15 -8.12
N HIS A 240 27.01 -13.33 -7.40
CA HIS A 240 27.05 -13.27 -5.94
C HIS A 240 26.44 -11.98 -5.39
N ALA A 241 26.61 -10.86 -6.10
CA ALA A 241 26.02 -9.58 -5.72
C ALA A 241 24.48 -9.63 -5.64
N VAL A 242 23.83 -10.31 -6.59
CA VAL A 242 22.35 -10.44 -6.63
C VAL A 242 21.85 -11.24 -5.44
N ILE A 243 22.54 -12.33 -5.09
CA ILE A 243 22.20 -13.16 -3.93
C ILE A 243 22.32 -12.35 -2.64
N VAL A 244 23.39 -11.57 -2.49
CA VAL A 244 23.59 -10.70 -1.32
C VAL A 244 22.49 -9.63 -1.24
N CYS A 245 22.19 -8.93 -2.35
CA CYS A 245 21.13 -7.92 -2.37
C CYS A 245 19.75 -8.50 -2.00
N LEU A 246 19.39 -9.67 -2.54
CA LEU A 246 18.14 -10.34 -2.21
C LEU A 246 18.11 -10.82 -0.74
N GLY A 247 19.25 -11.29 -0.23
CA GLY A 247 19.39 -11.67 1.18
C GLY A 247 19.21 -10.48 2.12
N VAL A 248 19.78 -9.32 1.77
CA VAL A 248 19.59 -8.07 2.52
C VAL A 248 18.12 -7.62 2.46
N ALA A 249 17.49 -7.66 1.29
CA ALA A 249 16.07 -7.31 1.15
C ALA A 249 15.16 -8.21 2.00
N ALA A 250 15.42 -9.52 2.00
CA ALA A 250 14.70 -10.49 2.83
C ALA A 250 14.93 -10.21 4.32
N GLY A 251 16.18 -10.00 4.73
CA GLY A 251 16.54 -9.65 6.10
C GLY A 251 15.84 -8.39 6.60
N LEU A 252 15.82 -7.32 5.80
CA LEU A 252 15.14 -6.06 6.14
C LEU A 252 13.62 -6.23 6.28
N ALA A 253 12.98 -6.94 5.35
CA ALA A 253 11.53 -7.16 5.41
C ALA A 253 11.14 -8.02 6.64
N CYS A 254 11.90 -9.08 6.93
CA CYS A 254 11.69 -9.91 8.12
C CYS A 254 11.97 -9.16 9.42
N ALA A 255 13.03 -8.35 9.46
CA ALA A 255 13.35 -7.52 10.63
C ALA A 255 12.20 -6.55 10.94
N GLY A 256 11.68 -5.86 9.91
CA GLY A 256 10.51 -4.99 10.06
C GLY A 256 9.29 -5.74 10.60
N LEU A 257 8.99 -6.93 10.05
CA LEU A 257 7.87 -7.75 10.48
C LEU A 257 7.96 -8.14 11.97
N ILE A 258 9.16 -8.49 12.43
CA ILE A 258 9.43 -8.83 13.84
C ILE A 258 9.32 -7.57 14.72
N LEU A 259 9.89 -6.45 14.28
CA LEU A 259 9.85 -5.18 15.00
C LEU A 259 8.41 -4.67 15.20
N CYS A 260 7.51 -4.90 14.24
CA CYS A 260 6.10 -4.52 14.37
C CYS A 260 5.41 -5.19 15.57
N ARG A 261 5.92 -6.33 16.07
CA ARG A 261 5.32 -7.13 17.17
C ARG A 261 3.84 -7.50 16.98
N SER A 262 3.33 -7.47 15.75
CA SER A 262 1.96 -7.86 15.43
C SER A 262 1.78 -9.37 15.58
N ARG A 263 1.02 -9.79 16.60
CA ARG A 263 0.66 -11.20 16.80
C ARG A 263 -0.09 -11.77 15.59
N GLY A 264 -0.97 -10.97 14.99
CA GLY A 264 -1.75 -11.37 13.82
C GLY A 264 -0.89 -11.60 12.59
N ALA A 265 0.03 -10.68 12.28
CA ALA A 265 0.92 -10.81 11.14
C ALA A 265 1.91 -11.97 11.32
N LEU A 266 2.46 -12.16 12.53
CA LEU A 266 3.35 -13.28 12.82
C LEU A 266 2.63 -14.63 12.70
N ALA A 267 1.39 -14.74 13.19
CA ALA A 267 0.59 -15.95 13.04
C ALA A 267 0.28 -16.25 11.57
N ALA A 268 -0.13 -15.23 10.80
CA ALA A 268 -0.39 -15.37 9.37
C ALA A 268 0.89 -15.79 8.62
N GLY A 269 2.04 -15.20 8.95
CA GLY A 269 3.33 -15.58 8.39
C GLY A 269 3.70 -17.03 8.70
N ALA A 270 3.46 -17.50 9.93
CA ALA A 270 3.70 -18.89 10.30
C ALA A 270 2.83 -19.86 9.49
N VAL A 271 1.54 -19.55 9.30
CA VAL A 271 0.65 -20.37 8.45
C VAL A 271 1.14 -20.40 7.00
N CYS A 272 1.48 -19.25 6.43
CA CYS A 272 2.00 -19.17 5.05
C CYS A 272 3.34 -19.89 4.86
N ALA A 273 4.16 -20.03 5.90
CA ALA A 273 5.42 -20.77 5.80
C ALA A 273 5.23 -22.30 5.85
N ILE A 274 4.10 -22.77 6.36
CA ILE A 274 3.76 -24.20 6.47
C ILE A 274 3.04 -24.71 5.21
N MET A 275 2.29 -23.85 4.53
CA MET A 275 1.60 -24.15 3.27
C MET A 275 2.57 -24.23 2.08
#